data_AF-A0A1H2X4M5-F1
#
_entry.id   AF-A0A1H2X4M5-F1
#
_cell.length_a   1.000
_cell.length_b   1.000
_cell.length_c   1.000
_cell.angle_alpha   90.00
_cell.angle_beta   90.00
_cell.angle_gamma   90.00
#
_symmetry.space_group_name_H-M   'P 1'
#
loop_
_entity.id
_entity.type
_entity.pdbx_description
1 polymer ?
#
loop_
_entity_poly.entity_id
_entity_poly.type
_entity_poly.pdbx_seq_one_letter_code
_entity_poly.pdbx_strand_id
1 'polypeptide(L)'
;MNEILELFKQFENKRNEIEMPLSEMKDILNRFDRGICIYGAGSAGIAFCHYLQRIQVKPLCFIDGNPKKRGTICEGVRVLCIEDIKKERLEESLIIVCINTDGKRYCKSFDDALRVGGHHGVYEKLYGAGCKYIIDYTFFRRCFGFFHKEEFNAPSCSDIDLMMQHKQDIADVYELLDGEFSRDIFLKIVKFRLLDDSLEIPTLSQENQYFESGIYHKRDDAVFFDCGAYRGNSLDTFLRINGTKFERYYGVEPDKVNYNLLRQYVNGLANETAEKCCLEQGAVWDARSTLKLYALDGPGSFISNANHLEKVQAKTIDEMVGGSKVTFIKMNIEGSEKQALRGARETVEKYRPQLAIAGYHRTEDLWEIPLMIKSFNLKYKIDLRSYMNHISFVYYAT
;
A
#
# COMPACT_ATOMS: atom_id res chain seq x y z
N MET A 1 -17.28 26.19 8.74
CA MET A 1 -16.38 25.36 9.58
C MET A 1 -15.99 24.19 8.70
N ASN A 2 -14.69 23.95 8.50
CA ASN A 2 -14.20 22.89 7.61
C ASN A 2 -14.72 21.53 8.10
N GLU A 3 -15.32 20.74 7.20
CA GLU A 3 -15.98 19.46 7.52
C GLU A 3 -15.02 18.47 8.21
N ILE A 4 -13.74 18.48 7.84
CA ILE A 4 -12.70 17.67 8.45
C ILE A 4 -12.51 18.04 9.93
N LEU A 5 -12.40 19.32 10.24
CA LEU A 5 -12.21 19.77 11.62
C LEU A 5 -13.42 19.41 12.51
N GLU A 6 -14.61 19.38 11.93
CA GLU A 6 -15.81 18.91 12.63
C GLU A 6 -15.77 17.40 12.89
N LEU A 7 -15.28 16.58 11.94
CA LEU A 7 -15.04 15.14 12.20
C LEU A 7 -14.04 14.92 13.33
N PHE A 8 -12.94 15.69 13.38
CA PHE A 8 -11.97 15.61 14.46
C PHE A 8 -12.59 15.98 15.81
N LYS A 9 -13.41 17.03 15.87
CA LYS A 9 -14.13 17.42 17.08
C LYS A 9 -15.12 16.34 17.52
N GLN A 10 -15.85 15.74 16.59
CA GLN A 10 -16.75 14.61 16.88
C GLN A 10 -15.99 13.41 17.42
N PHE A 11 -14.82 13.11 16.84
CA PHE A 11 -13.94 12.05 17.31
C PHE A 11 -13.41 12.34 18.71
N GLU A 12 -12.91 13.54 18.99
CA GLU A 12 -12.45 13.93 20.33
C GLU A 12 -13.54 13.71 21.40
N ASN A 13 -14.80 14.07 21.10
CA ASN A 13 -15.93 13.86 22.01
C ASN A 13 -16.29 12.38 22.23
N LYS A 14 -16.05 11.52 21.24
CA LYS A 14 -16.41 10.09 21.27
C LYS A 14 -15.22 9.16 21.51
N ARG A 15 -14.00 9.70 21.64
CA ARG A 15 -12.76 8.91 21.68
C ARG A 15 -12.82 7.82 22.75
N ASN A 16 -13.31 8.15 23.94
CA ASN A 16 -13.44 7.19 25.06
C ASN A 16 -14.44 6.05 24.79
N GLU A 17 -15.39 6.22 23.87
CA GLU A 17 -16.36 5.19 23.48
C GLU A 17 -15.85 4.32 22.32
N ILE A 18 -14.95 4.87 21.50
CA ILE A 18 -14.42 4.23 20.29
C ILE A 18 -13.12 3.48 20.58
N GLU A 19 -12.22 4.10 21.36
CA GLU A 19 -10.88 3.58 21.61
C GLU A 19 -10.93 2.32 22.46
N MET A 20 -10.27 1.26 21.97
CA MET A 20 -9.96 0.06 22.75
C MET A 20 -8.61 0.28 23.45
N PRO A 21 -8.56 0.37 24.79
CA PRO A 21 -7.30 0.51 25.50
C PRO A 21 -6.35 -0.65 25.20
N LEU A 22 -5.04 -0.38 25.15
CA LEU A 22 -4.05 -1.43 24.90
C LEU A 22 -4.09 -2.56 25.94
N SER A 23 -4.47 -2.26 27.19
CA SER A 23 -4.68 -3.27 28.22
C SER A 23 -5.82 -4.23 27.87
N GLU A 24 -6.94 -3.71 27.35
CA GLU A 24 -8.08 -4.53 26.94
C GLU A 24 -7.71 -5.43 25.75
N MET A 25 -7.00 -4.90 24.75
CA MET A 25 -6.47 -5.71 23.65
C MET A 25 -5.58 -6.84 24.16
N LYS A 26 -4.67 -6.55 25.10
CA LYS A 26 -3.81 -7.58 25.72
C LYS A 26 -4.63 -8.63 26.46
N ASP A 27 -5.68 -8.23 27.18
CA ASP A 27 -6.57 -9.16 27.87
C ASP A 27 -7.32 -10.06 26.90
N ILE A 28 -7.75 -9.55 25.74
CA ILE A 28 -8.35 -10.35 24.68
C ILE A 28 -7.34 -11.38 24.15
N LEU A 29 -6.13 -10.95 23.83
CA LEU A 29 -5.06 -11.83 23.32
C LEU A 29 -4.67 -12.91 24.34
N ASN A 30 -4.60 -12.56 25.63
CA ASN A 30 -4.23 -13.47 26.72
C ASN A 30 -5.28 -14.56 27.02
N ARG A 31 -6.53 -14.42 26.54
CA ARG A 31 -7.56 -15.47 26.69
C ARG A 31 -7.28 -16.71 25.85
N PHE A 32 -6.37 -16.62 24.87
CA PHE A 32 -6.02 -17.71 23.99
C PHE A 32 -4.78 -18.44 24.50
N ASP A 33 -4.96 -19.32 25.49
CA ASP A 33 -3.89 -20.13 26.10
C ASP A 33 -3.12 -21.00 25.09
N ARG A 34 -3.76 -21.30 23.96
CA ARG A 34 -3.19 -22.07 22.84
C ARG A 34 -2.35 -21.22 21.89
N GLY A 35 -2.23 -19.93 22.15
CA GLY A 35 -1.38 -19.00 21.40
C GLY A 35 -2.09 -18.33 20.22
N ILE A 36 -1.31 -17.52 19.51
CA ILE A 36 -1.76 -16.66 18.42
C ILE A 36 -0.98 -17.03 17.16
N CYS A 37 -1.67 -17.17 16.04
CA CYS A 37 -1.10 -17.39 14.72
C CYS A 37 -1.48 -16.23 13.81
N ILE A 38 -0.60 -15.87 12.88
CA ILE A 38 -0.88 -14.85 11.86
C ILE A 38 -1.13 -15.56 10.53
N TYR A 39 -2.27 -15.32 9.89
CA TYR A 39 -2.51 -15.77 8.53
C TYR A 39 -2.10 -14.69 7.52
N GLY A 40 -1.17 -15.05 6.63
CA GLY A 40 -0.54 -14.18 5.64
C GLY A 40 0.86 -13.75 6.07
N ALA A 41 1.90 -14.33 5.47
CA ALA A 41 3.30 -13.92 5.67
C ALA A 41 3.72 -12.89 4.59
N GLY A 42 2.85 -11.90 4.33
CA GLY A 42 3.11 -10.76 3.44
C GLY A 42 3.31 -9.47 4.22
N SER A 43 3.34 -8.32 3.54
CA SER A 43 3.58 -7.00 4.15
C SER A 43 2.68 -6.71 5.37
N ALA A 44 1.37 -6.90 5.25
CA ALA A 44 0.43 -6.69 6.36
C ALA A 44 0.66 -7.64 7.55
N GLY A 45 1.00 -8.90 7.29
CA GLY A 45 1.31 -9.86 8.35
C GLY A 45 2.62 -9.57 9.06
N ILE A 46 3.65 -9.15 8.32
CA ILE A 46 4.93 -8.69 8.87
C ILE A 46 4.70 -7.45 9.74
N ALA A 47 3.95 -6.46 9.25
CA ALA A 47 3.56 -5.28 10.01
C ALA A 47 2.89 -5.67 11.35
N PHE A 48 1.87 -6.53 11.28
CA PHE A 48 1.14 -6.96 12.47
C PHE A 48 2.02 -7.77 13.44
N CYS A 49 2.94 -8.59 12.93
CA CYS A 49 3.91 -9.32 13.75
C CYS A 49 4.81 -8.36 14.54
N HIS A 50 5.33 -7.31 13.90
CA HIS A 50 6.11 -6.28 14.60
C HIS A 50 5.29 -5.57 15.69
N TYR A 51 4.03 -5.24 15.42
CA TYR A 51 3.17 -4.62 16.44
C TYR A 51 2.89 -5.55 17.62
N LEU A 52 2.65 -6.84 17.38
CA LEU A 52 2.51 -7.84 18.46
C LEU A 52 3.80 -7.96 19.27
N GLN A 53 4.95 -8.08 18.61
CA GLN A 53 6.25 -8.20 19.28
C GLN A 53 6.58 -6.97 20.14
N ARG A 54 6.21 -5.76 19.69
CA ARG A 54 6.37 -4.52 20.45
C ARG A 54 5.65 -4.54 21.79
N ILE A 55 4.54 -5.26 21.88
CA ILE A 55 3.77 -5.42 23.12
C ILE A 55 4.09 -6.73 23.85
N GLN A 56 5.21 -7.38 23.48
CA GLN A 56 5.71 -8.64 24.03
C GLN A 56 4.82 -9.86 23.78
N VAL A 57 3.97 -9.79 22.75
CA VAL A 57 3.18 -10.93 22.27
C VAL A 57 3.91 -11.56 21.10
N LYS A 58 4.37 -12.81 21.26
CA LYS A 58 5.05 -13.54 20.20
C LYS A 58 4.07 -14.52 19.52
N PRO A 59 3.81 -14.37 18.20
CA PRO A 59 2.99 -15.35 17.50
C PRO A 59 3.71 -16.70 17.41
N LEU A 60 2.94 -17.79 17.42
CA LEU A 60 3.44 -19.16 17.31
C LEU A 60 4.02 -19.44 15.92
N CYS A 61 3.27 -19.05 14.89
CA CYS A 61 3.64 -19.24 13.49
C CYS A 61 2.92 -18.22 12.61
N PHE A 62 3.45 -18.04 11.41
CA PHE A 62 2.65 -17.60 10.27
C PHE A 62 2.00 -18.80 9.59
N ILE A 63 0.83 -18.61 9.01
CA ILE A 63 0.16 -19.54 8.10
C ILE A 63 0.02 -18.82 6.76
N ASP A 64 0.52 -19.38 5.67
CA ASP A 64 0.44 -18.75 4.35
C ASP A 64 -0.04 -19.75 3.29
N GLY A 65 -0.86 -19.27 2.36
CA GLY A 65 -1.38 -20.08 1.26
C GLY A 65 -0.37 -20.33 0.14
N ASN A 66 0.76 -19.60 0.11
CA ASN A 66 1.81 -19.80 -0.88
C ASN A 66 2.72 -20.99 -0.47
N PRO A 67 2.72 -22.10 -1.24
CA PRO A 67 3.51 -23.28 -0.89
C PRO A 67 5.02 -23.02 -0.81
N LYS A 68 5.52 -22.01 -1.54
CA LYS A 68 6.95 -21.65 -1.54
C LYS A 68 7.42 -21.11 -0.19
N LYS A 69 6.50 -20.59 0.64
CA LYS A 69 6.83 -20.05 1.96
C LYS A 69 6.80 -21.10 3.06
N ARG A 70 6.20 -22.27 2.84
CA ARG A 70 6.10 -23.33 3.86
C ARG A 70 7.50 -23.74 4.34
N GLY A 71 7.71 -23.74 5.65
CA GLY A 71 8.99 -24.11 6.28
C GLY A 71 10.03 -22.98 6.34
N THR A 72 9.75 -21.81 5.74
CA THR A 72 10.62 -20.64 5.85
C THR A 72 10.46 -19.95 7.22
N ILE A 73 11.30 -18.95 7.49
CA ILE A 73 11.23 -18.11 8.68
C ILE A 73 10.94 -16.68 8.25
N CYS A 74 9.92 -16.07 8.86
CA CYS A 74 9.50 -14.68 8.65
C CYS A 74 9.51 -13.99 10.02
N GLU A 75 10.23 -12.88 10.19
CA GLU A 75 10.37 -12.19 11.49
C GLU A 75 10.75 -13.09 12.68
N GLY A 76 11.61 -14.08 12.43
CA GLY A 76 12.02 -15.06 13.44
C GLY A 76 10.94 -16.09 13.82
N VAL A 77 9.85 -16.16 13.06
CA VAL A 77 8.68 -17.02 13.26
C VAL A 77 8.53 -17.95 12.06
N ARG A 78 8.26 -19.24 12.31
CA ARG A 78 8.11 -20.24 11.23
C ARG A 78 6.85 -19.96 10.41
N VAL A 79 6.93 -20.21 9.11
CA VAL A 79 5.77 -20.17 8.20
C VAL A 79 5.28 -21.60 7.93
N LEU A 80 4.00 -21.84 8.16
CA LEU A 80 3.28 -23.09 7.92
C LEU A 80 2.28 -22.93 6.77
N CYS A 81 1.73 -24.04 6.29
CA CYS A 81 0.57 -24.04 5.41
C CYS A 81 -0.69 -24.50 6.17
N ILE A 82 -1.86 -24.34 5.54
CA ILE A 82 -3.16 -24.71 6.15
C ILE A 82 -3.20 -26.20 6.52
N GLU A 83 -2.55 -27.05 5.72
CA GLU A 83 -2.50 -28.50 5.95
C GLU A 83 -1.72 -28.88 7.22
N ASP A 84 -0.87 -27.98 7.73
CA ASP A 84 -0.11 -28.21 8.96
C ASP A 84 -0.92 -27.94 10.25
N ILE A 85 -2.08 -27.27 10.15
CA ILE A 85 -2.88 -26.82 11.32
C ILE A 85 -3.19 -27.96 12.29
N LYS A 86 -3.75 -29.07 11.79
CA LYS A 86 -4.12 -30.23 12.64
C LYS A 86 -2.90 -30.94 13.22
N LYS A 87 -1.83 -31.01 12.43
CA LYS A 87 -0.58 -31.66 12.84
C LYS A 87 0.09 -30.89 13.98
N GLU A 88 0.08 -29.56 13.89
CA GLU A 88 0.70 -28.64 14.85
C GLU A 88 -0.27 -28.25 15.99
N ARG A 89 -1.50 -28.80 16.00
CA ARG A 89 -2.53 -28.61 17.03
C ARG A 89 -2.96 -27.14 17.21
N LEU A 90 -3.13 -26.43 16.09
CA LEU A 90 -3.43 -25.00 16.06
C LEU A 90 -4.93 -24.68 15.99
N GLU A 91 -5.82 -25.68 16.01
CA GLU A 91 -7.27 -25.52 15.85
C GLU A 91 -7.91 -24.59 16.90
N GLU A 92 -7.36 -24.60 18.11
CA GLU A 92 -7.82 -23.82 19.26
C GLU A 92 -7.02 -22.51 19.45
N SER A 93 -6.05 -22.22 18.56
CA SER A 93 -5.31 -20.95 18.59
C SER A 93 -6.15 -19.82 17.99
N LEU A 94 -5.84 -18.57 18.37
CA LEU A 94 -6.39 -17.40 17.67
C LEU A 94 -5.67 -17.22 16.34
N ILE A 95 -6.39 -17.29 15.22
CA ILE A 95 -5.87 -16.98 13.89
C ILE A 95 -6.24 -15.55 13.53
N ILE A 96 -5.23 -14.68 13.40
CA ILE A 96 -5.41 -13.30 12.97
C ILE A 96 -5.10 -13.21 11.48
N VAL A 97 -6.12 -12.94 10.66
CA VAL A 97 -6.01 -12.82 9.21
C VAL A 97 -5.50 -11.43 8.85
N CYS A 98 -4.28 -11.38 8.30
CA CYS A 98 -3.57 -10.17 7.93
C CYS A 98 -3.49 -10.04 6.41
N ILE A 99 -4.64 -9.82 5.76
CA ILE A 99 -4.70 -9.59 4.31
C ILE A 99 -5.46 -8.29 4.02
N ASN A 100 -4.94 -7.49 3.09
CA ASN A 100 -5.56 -6.25 2.64
C ASN A 100 -6.65 -6.56 1.61
N THR A 101 -7.92 -6.38 2.03
CA THR A 101 -9.13 -6.63 1.22
C THR A 101 -10.25 -5.69 1.64
N ASP A 102 -11.12 -5.32 0.72
CA ASP A 102 -12.37 -4.58 1.02
C ASP A 102 -13.50 -5.50 1.57
N GLY A 103 -13.15 -6.71 2.02
CA GLY A 103 -14.08 -7.74 2.48
C GLY A 103 -14.78 -8.50 1.33
N LYS A 104 -14.59 -8.09 0.08
CA LYS A 104 -15.17 -8.73 -1.11
C LYS A 104 -14.09 -9.23 -2.06
N ARG A 105 -13.01 -8.47 -2.24
CA ARG A 105 -11.98 -8.65 -3.27
C ARG A 105 -10.58 -8.34 -2.70
N TYR A 106 -9.57 -8.97 -3.28
CA TYR A 106 -8.17 -8.59 -3.04
C TYR A 106 -7.72 -7.52 -4.03
N CYS A 107 -6.59 -6.87 -3.71
CA CYS A 107 -5.95 -5.95 -4.64
C CYS A 107 -5.45 -6.69 -5.90
N LYS A 108 -5.51 -6.02 -7.05
CA LYS A 108 -5.03 -6.51 -8.36
C LYS A 108 -3.55 -6.92 -8.38
N SER A 109 -2.75 -6.54 -7.39
CA SER A 109 -1.34 -6.94 -7.31
C SER A 109 -1.11 -8.36 -6.74
N PHE A 110 -2.13 -8.97 -6.11
CA PHE A 110 -2.04 -10.32 -5.53
C PHE A 110 -2.20 -11.43 -6.57
N ASP A 111 -1.56 -12.59 -6.34
CA ASP A 111 -1.59 -13.75 -7.25
C ASP A 111 -3.03 -14.23 -7.54
N ASP A 112 -3.29 -14.63 -8.78
CA ASP A 112 -4.62 -15.06 -9.24
C ASP A 112 -5.18 -16.24 -8.42
N ALA A 113 -4.32 -17.14 -7.96
CA ALA A 113 -4.71 -18.27 -7.10
C ALA A 113 -5.24 -17.83 -5.74
N LEU A 114 -4.73 -16.71 -5.19
CA LEU A 114 -5.24 -16.12 -3.95
C LEU A 114 -6.57 -15.39 -4.19
N ARG A 115 -6.84 -14.94 -5.42
CA ARG A 115 -8.13 -14.30 -5.76
C ARG A 115 -9.31 -15.28 -5.80
N VAL A 116 -9.05 -16.57 -6.01
CA VAL A 116 -10.10 -17.61 -6.03
C VAL A 116 -10.78 -17.70 -4.66
N GLY A 117 -12.06 -17.36 -4.60
CA GLY A 117 -12.86 -17.34 -3.37
C GLY A 117 -12.69 -16.09 -2.50
N GLY A 118 -11.76 -15.19 -2.84
CA GLY A 118 -11.57 -13.93 -2.11
C GLY A 118 -11.22 -14.14 -0.63
N HIS A 119 -11.60 -13.16 0.19
CA HIS A 119 -11.44 -13.20 1.65
C HIS A 119 -12.28 -14.31 2.30
N HIS A 120 -13.50 -14.54 1.78
CA HIS A 120 -14.37 -15.62 2.22
C HIS A 120 -13.72 -17.00 2.07
N GLY A 121 -13.04 -17.24 0.94
CA GLY A 121 -12.34 -18.50 0.68
C GLY A 121 -11.17 -18.76 1.63
N VAL A 122 -10.58 -17.73 2.25
CA VAL A 122 -9.59 -17.91 3.33
C VAL A 122 -10.26 -18.42 4.60
N TYR A 123 -11.37 -17.79 5.00
CA TYR A 123 -12.16 -18.22 6.16
C TYR A 123 -12.69 -19.65 5.98
N GLU A 124 -13.25 -19.98 4.81
CA GLU A 124 -13.73 -21.33 4.50
C GLU A 124 -12.63 -22.39 4.65
N LYS A 125 -11.42 -22.12 4.13
CA LYS A 125 -10.29 -23.05 4.24
C LYS A 125 -9.82 -23.20 5.69
N LEU A 126 -9.77 -22.12 6.46
CA LEU A 126 -9.37 -22.16 7.87
C LEU A 126 -10.40 -22.90 8.73
N TYR A 127 -11.70 -22.64 8.56
CA TYR A 127 -12.75 -23.40 9.23
C TYR A 127 -12.74 -24.87 8.81
N GLY A 128 -12.53 -25.16 7.51
CA GLY A 128 -12.39 -26.52 6.99
C GLY A 128 -11.17 -27.26 7.56
N ALA A 129 -10.10 -26.54 7.91
CA ALA A 129 -8.94 -27.08 8.60
C ALA A 129 -9.16 -27.29 10.12
N GLY A 130 -10.28 -26.80 10.67
CA GLY A 130 -10.68 -27.00 12.06
C GLY A 130 -10.43 -25.80 12.97
N CYS A 131 -9.93 -24.67 12.46
CA CYS A 131 -9.73 -23.46 13.27
C CYS A 131 -11.06 -22.93 13.81
N LYS A 132 -11.11 -22.63 15.11
CA LYS A 132 -12.32 -22.15 15.77
C LYS A 132 -12.38 -20.64 15.93
N TYR A 133 -11.22 -20.00 16.09
CA TYR A 133 -11.12 -18.58 16.43
C TYR A 133 -10.37 -17.86 15.33
N ILE A 134 -11.12 -17.17 14.47
CA ILE A 134 -10.60 -16.45 13.31
C ILE A 134 -11.11 -15.02 13.38
N ILE A 135 -10.19 -14.06 13.31
CA ILE A 135 -10.52 -12.63 13.24
C ILE A 135 -9.63 -11.95 12.22
N ASP A 136 -10.12 -10.86 11.63
CA ASP A 136 -9.27 -9.98 10.83
C ASP A 136 -8.45 -9.05 11.72
N TYR A 137 -7.24 -8.72 11.27
CA TYR A 137 -6.38 -7.77 11.99
C TYR A 137 -7.04 -6.39 12.18
N THR A 138 -8.00 -6.05 11.31
CA THR A 138 -8.81 -4.83 11.39
C THR A 138 -9.69 -4.76 12.63
N PHE A 139 -9.97 -5.89 13.29
CA PHE A 139 -10.63 -5.90 14.61
C PHE A 139 -9.88 -5.02 15.62
N PHE A 140 -8.56 -4.99 15.55
CA PHE A 140 -7.71 -4.25 16.48
C PHE A 140 -7.57 -2.77 16.13
N ARG A 141 -8.11 -2.27 15.00
CA ARG A 141 -7.92 -0.90 14.51
C ARG A 141 -8.26 0.19 15.52
N ARG A 142 -9.18 -0.10 16.46
CA ARG A 142 -9.62 0.81 17.52
C ARG A 142 -8.64 0.87 18.70
N CYS A 143 -7.63 -0.01 18.72
CA CYS A 143 -6.54 0.06 19.67
C CYS A 143 -5.46 1.02 19.15
N PHE A 144 -5.71 2.32 19.27
CA PHE A 144 -4.84 3.35 18.67
C PHE A 144 -3.39 3.27 19.17
N GLY A 145 -3.20 3.03 20.47
CA GLY A 145 -1.87 2.80 21.05
C GLY A 145 -1.11 1.60 20.46
N PHE A 146 -1.80 0.62 19.86
CA PHE A 146 -1.17 -0.52 19.19
C PHE A 146 -0.55 -0.16 17.84
N PHE A 147 -1.07 0.86 17.15
CA PHE A 147 -0.60 1.32 15.83
C PHE A 147 0.20 2.64 15.87
N HIS A 148 0.44 3.20 17.06
CA HIS A 148 1.26 4.41 17.21
C HIS A 148 2.65 4.24 16.59
N LYS A 149 3.18 5.27 15.91
CA LYS A 149 4.43 5.24 15.13
C LYS A 149 4.46 4.08 14.15
N GLU A 150 3.41 3.98 13.34
CA GLU A 150 3.30 3.01 12.25
C GLU A 150 4.51 3.16 11.29
N GLU A 151 5.24 2.08 11.04
CA GLU A 151 6.39 2.07 10.11
C GLU A 151 6.16 1.20 8.87
N PHE A 152 5.08 0.43 8.86
CA PHE A 152 4.77 -0.61 7.87
C PHE A 152 3.39 -0.39 7.27
N ASN A 153 3.18 -0.90 6.06
CA ASN A 153 1.91 -0.78 5.34
C ASN A 153 0.75 -1.55 6.02
N ALA A 154 -0.06 -0.84 6.82
CA ALA A 154 -1.29 -1.35 7.42
C ALA A 154 -2.48 -0.41 7.13
N PRO A 155 -2.97 -0.37 5.87
CA PRO A 155 -3.84 0.69 5.37
C PRO A 155 -5.20 0.78 6.08
N SER A 156 -5.62 -0.28 6.76
CA SER A 156 -6.85 -0.34 7.57
C SER A 156 -6.68 0.10 9.02
N CYS A 157 -5.45 0.30 9.48
CA CYS A 157 -5.08 0.54 10.87
C CYS A 157 -4.15 1.75 10.97
N SER A 158 -4.74 2.94 11.09
CA SER A 158 -4.01 4.21 11.06
C SER A 158 -3.46 4.62 12.43
N ASP A 159 -2.36 5.37 12.44
CA ASP A 159 -1.90 6.10 13.62
C ASP A 159 -2.81 7.32 13.88
N ILE A 160 -3.83 7.10 14.69
CA ILE A 160 -4.83 8.12 15.01
C ILE A 160 -4.21 9.30 15.77
N ASP A 161 -3.25 9.05 16.65
CA ASP A 161 -2.59 10.14 17.39
C ASP A 161 -1.77 11.04 16.44
N LEU A 162 -1.16 10.46 15.40
CA LEU A 162 -0.52 11.23 14.34
C LEU A 162 -1.55 12.05 13.54
N MET A 163 -2.69 11.45 13.17
CA MET A 163 -3.78 12.19 12.51
C MET A 163 -4.28 13.37 13.36
N MET A 164 -4.40 13.20 14.68
CA MET A 164 -4.80 14.27 15.61
C MET A 164 -3.80 15.44 15.61
N GLN A 165 -2.51 15.14 15.55
CA GLN A 165 -1.44 16.16 15.48
C GLN A 165 -1.49 16.95 14.17
N HIS A 166 -1.91 16.29 13.08
CA HIS A 166 -1.95 16.85 11.72
C HIS A 166 -3.38 17.20 11.26
N LYS A 167 -4.33 17.43 12.17
CA LYS A 167 -5.73 17.71 11.81
C LYS A 167 -5.90 18.94 10.89
N GLN A 168 -5.02 19.94 11.02
CA GLN A 168 -5.03 21.11 10.14
C GLN A 168 -4.50 20.76 8.73
N ASP A 169 -3.42 19.99 8.62
CA ASP A 169 -2.88 19.55 7.34
C ASP A 169 -3.91 18.72 6.56
N ILE A 170 -4.62 17.83 7.25
CA ILE A 170 -5.70 17.02 6.67
C ILE A 170 -6.87 17.91 6.21
N ALA A 171 -7.22 18.93 7.00
CA ALA A 171 -8.25 19.91 6.63
C ALA A 171 -7.83 20.75 5.41
N ASP A 172 -6.57 21.14 5.31
CA ASP A 172 -6.02 21.89 4.18
C ASP A 172 -6.00 21.05 2.90
N VAL A 173 -5.79 19.74 3.00
CA VAL A 173 -5.88 18.81 1.87
C VAL A 173 -7.31 18.71 1.36
N TYR A 174 -8.32 18.64 2.25
CA TYR A 174 -9.72 18.64 1.82
C TYR A 174 -10.09 19.86 0.97
N GLU A 175 -9.61 21.05 1.35
CA GLU A 175 -9.82 22.28 0.59
C GLU A 175 -9.01 22.30 -0.72
N LEU A 176 -7.84 21.65 -0.74
CA LEU A 176 -6.96 21.53 -1.90
C LEU A 176 -7.54 20.62 -3.00
N LEU A 177 -8.33 19.62 -2.64
CA LEU A 177 -8.87 18.64 -3.60
C LEU A 177 -9.85 19.29 -4.58
N ASP A 178 -9.71 18.92 -5.86
CA ASP A 178 -10.57 19.36 -6.96
C ASP A 178 -11.81 18.47 -7.08
N GLY A 179 -12.97 19.10 -7.20
CA GLY A 179 -14.27 18.44 -7.37
C GLY A 179 -14.88 17.83 -6.10
N GLU A 180 -16.22 17.78 -6.08
CA GLU A 180 -16.99 17.20 -4.96
C GLU A 180 -16.72 15.71 -4.77
N PHE A 181 -16.47 14.96 -5.85
CA PHE A 181 -16.22 13.53 -5.77
C PHE A 181 -14.91 13.19 -5.04
N SER A 182 -13.83 13.96 -5.27
CA SER A 182 -12.56 13.82 -4.53
C SER A 182 -12.76 14.12 -3.05
N ARG A 183 -13.52 15.18 -2.74
CA ARG A 183 -13.81 15.60 -1.37
C ARG A 183 -14.67 14.58 -0.62
N ASP A 184 -15.70 14.02 -1.25
CA ASP A 184 -16.54 12.96 -0.64
C ASP A 184 -15.71 11.71 -0.31
N ILE A 185 -14.84 11.26 -1.23
CA ILE A 185 -13.93 10.13 -0.98
C ILE A 185 -13.00 10.44 0.19
N PHE A 186 -12.35 11.61 0.20
CA PHE A 186 -11.42 11.99 1.26
C PHE A 186 -12.12 12.10 2.62
N LEU A 187 -13.29 12.75 2.67
CA LEU A 187 -14.10 12.89 3.88
C LEU A 187 -14.48 11.51 4.43
N LYS A 188 -14.90 10.57 3.57
CA LYS A 188 -15.24 9.20 3.98
C LYS A 188 -14.03 8.41 4.44
N ILE A 189 -12.85 8.59 3.85
CA ILE A 189 -11.60 7.97 4.33
C ILE A 189 -11.26 8.49 5.74
N VAL A 190 -11.31 9.80 5.96
CA VAL A 190 -11.04 10.39 7.29
C VAL A 190 -12.07 9.92 8.32
N LYS A 191 -13.35 9.92 7.95
CA LYS A 191 -14.44 9.43 8.81
C LYS A 191 -14.31 7.93 9.11
N PHE A 192 -13.90 7.12 8.13
CA PHE A 192 -13.62 5.71 8.33
C PHE A 192 -12.52 5.53 9.37
N ARG A 193 -11.39 6.22 9.19
CA ARG A 193 -10.22 6.12 10.07
C ARG A 193 -10.56 6.54 11.51
N LEU A 194 -11.32 7.62 11.70
CA LEU A 194 -11.62 8.16 13.02
C LEU A 194 -12.85 7.55 13.71
N LEU A 195 -13.94 7.30 12.99
CA LEU A 195 -15.27 7.17 13.61
C LEU A 195 -16.01 5.88 13.27
N ASP A 196 -16.00 5.45 12.01
CA ASP A 196 -16.97 4.45 11.52
C ASP A 196 -16.36 3.53 10.46
N ASP A 197 -15.99 2.31 10.87
CA ASP A 197 -15.44 1.26 10.00
C ASP A 197 -16.48 0.57 9.11
N SER A 198 -17.77 0.90 9.25
CA SER A 198 -18.83 0.33 8.39
C SER A 198 -19.04 1.13 7.09
N LEU A 199 -18.37 2.28 6.95
CA LEU A 199 -18.55 3.17 5.81
C LEU A 199 -18.08 2.55 4.50
N GLU A 200 -18.93 2.66 3.47
CA GLU A 200 -18.58 2.37 2.10
C GLU A 200 -18.02 3.64 1.43
N ILE A 201 -16.75 3.58 1.02
CA ILE A 201 -16.11 4.64 0.23
C ILE A 201 -16.39 4.38 -1.25
N PRO A 202 -16.78 5.41 -2.04
CA PRO A 202 -16.95 5.25 -3.48
C PRO A 202 -15.69 4.72 -4.15
N THR A 203 -15.80 3.56 -4.82
CA THR A 203 -14.70 2.92 -5.54
C THR A 203 -14.92 2.89 -7.04
N LEU A 204 -13.87 3.19 -7.79
CA LEU A 204 -13.80 2.98 -9.23
C LEU A 204 -13.18 1.63 -9.57
N SER A 205 -13.22 1.25 -10.86
CA SER A 205 -12.64 -0.01 -11.32
C SER A 205 -11.12 -0.01 -11.15
N GLN A 206 -10.57 -1.05 -10.52
CA GLN A 206 -9.12 -1.27 -10.42
C GLN A 206 -8.44 -1.40 -11.80
N GLU A 207 -9.18 -1.62 -12.88
CA GLU A 207 -8.65 -1.60 -14.24
C GLU A 207 -8.15 -0.21 -14.66
N ASN A 208 -8.80 0.84 -14.16
CA ASN A 208 -8.49 2.24 -14.45
C ASN A 208 -7.47 2.84 -13.48
N GLN A 209 -7.03 2.10 -12.45
CA GLN A 209 -6.09 2.62 -11.47
C GLN A 209 -4.82 3.17 -12.16
N TYR A 210 -4.44 4.40 -11.82
CA TYR A 210 -3.38 5.24 -12.41
C TYR A 210 -3.69 5.84 -13.79
N PHE A 211 -4.71 5.35 -14.49
CA PHE A 211 -5.08 5.78 -15.84
C PHE A 211 -6.56 6.19 -15.90
N GLU A 212 -7.04 6.89 -14.87
CA GLU A 212 -8.47 7.18 -14.71
C GLU A 212 -9.02 7.99 -15.87
N SER A 213 -10.18 7.56 -16.38
CA SER A 213 -10.83 8.24 -17.51
C SER A 213 -11.25 9.65 -17.09
N GLY A 214 -10.90 10.65 -17.92
CA GLY A 214 -11.16 12.06 -17.65
C GLY A 214 -10.08 12.76 -16.82
N ILE A 215 -9.13 12.02 -16.23
CA ILE A 215 -7.98 12.58 -15.52
C ILE A 215 -6.69 12.28 -16.30
N TYR A 216 -6.48 11.04 -16.73
CA TYR A 216 -5.33 10.69 -17.54
C TYR A 216 -5.48 11.22 -18.97
N HIS A 217 -4.47 11.93 -19.46
CA HIS A 217 -4.50 12.52 -20.79
C HIS A 217 -3.51 11.80 -21.70
N LYS A 218 -4.06 10.95 -22.59
CA LYS A 218 -3.29 10.28 -23.63
C LYS A 218 -2.58 11.31 -24.52
N ARG A 219 -1.35 10.99 -24.90
CA ARG A 219 -0.52 11.80 -25.80
C ARG A 219 0.46 10.91 -26.57
N ASP A 220 0.73 11.25 -27.81
CA ASP A 220 1.63 10.48 -28.68
C ASP A 220 3.11 10.65 -28.26
N ASP A 221 3.46 11.76 -27.59
CA ASP A 221 4.79 12.06 -27.05
C ASP A 221 4.98 11.61 -25.59
N ALA A 222 4.21 10.63 -25.13
CA ALA A 222 4.22 10.22 -23.72
C ALA A 222 5.60 9.70 -23.29
N VAL A 223 6.13 10.28 -22.22
CA VAL A 223 7.24 9.72 -21.45
C VAL A 223 6.70 9.32 -20.08
N PHE A 224 6.58 8.01 -19.86
CA PHE A 224 6.00 7.42 -18.67
C PHE A 224 7.11 6.94 -17.72
N PHE A 225 7.17 7.49 -16.51
CA PHE A 225 8.03 7.03 -15.43
C PHE A 225 7.21 6.25 -14.39
N ASP A 226 7.47 4.95 -14.30
CA ASP A 226 6.74 3.98 -13.48
C ASP A 226 7.57 3.55 -12.28
N CYS A 227 7.32 4.17 -11.12
CA CYS A 227 7.95 3.80 -9.86
C CYS A 227 7.20 2.63 -9.24
N GLY A 228 7.91 1.53 -8.98
CA GLY A 228 7.30 0.27 -8.55
C GLY A 228 6.60 -0.40 -9.73
N ALA A 229 7.35 -0.64 -10.80
CA ALA A 229 6.85 -1.24 -12.04
C ALA A 229 6.41 -2.71 -11.87
N TYR A 230 6.78 -3.35 -10.75
CA TYR A 230 6.43 -4.72 -10.41
C TYR A 230 6.75 -5.68 -11.56
N ARG A 231 5.75 -6.38 -12.11
CA ARG A 231 5.89 -7.34 -13.22
C ARG A 231 5.44 -6.75 -14.56
N GLY A 232 5.28 -5.42 -14.65
CA GLY A 232 4.84 -4.72 -15.86
C GLY A 232 3.34 -4.47 -15.97
N ASN A 233 2.55 -4.66 -14.89
CA ASN A 233 1.10 -4.48 -14.91
C ASN A 233 0.67 -3.05 -15.30
N SER A 234 1.42 -2.04 -14.84
CA SER A 234 1.16 -0.64 -15.20
C SER A 234 1.57 -0.34 -16.64
N LEU A 235 2.67 -0.93 -17.13
CA LEU A 235 3.06 -0.86 -18.55
C LEU A 235 2.01 -1.53 -19.45
N ASP A 236 1.49 -2.70 -19.07
CA ASP A 236 0.44 -3.40 -19.79
C ASP A 236 -0.84 -2.56 -19.95
N THR A 237 -1.30 -1.92 -18.87
CA THR A 237 -2.41 -0.97 -18.96
C THR A 237 -2.06 0.25 -19.83
N PHE A 238 -0.86 0.81 -19.67
CA PHE A 238 -0.40 1.93 -20.48
C PHE A 238 -0.40 1.60 -21.97
N LEU A 239 0.07 0.41 -22.37
CA LEU A 239 0.08 -0.05 -23.76
C LEU A 239 -1.33 -0.32 -24.30
N ARG A 240 -2.24 -0.85 -23.50
CA ARG A 240 -3.65 -0.99 -23.92
C ARG A 240 -4.32 0.35 -24.25
N ILE A 241 -4.02 1.38 -23.46
CA ILE A 241 -4.63 2.71 -23.62
C ILE A 241 -3.93 3.51 -24.74
N ASN A 242 -2.60 3.50 -24.75
CA ASN A 242 -1.81 4.34 -25.64
C ASN A 242 -1.46 3.66 -26.97
N GLY A 243 -1.48 2.33 -27.02
CA GLY A 243 -0.89 1.55 -28.12
C GLY A 243 0.63 1.67 -28.11
N THR A 244 1.24 1.64 -29.29
CA THR A 244 2.70 1.80 -29.47
C THR A 244 3.14 3.26 -29.62
N LYS A 245 2.19 4.21 -29.49
CA LYS A 245 2.40 5.66 -29.63
C LYS A 245 2.79 6.29 -28.30
N PHE A 246 4.08 6.28 -28.02
CA PHE A 246 4.73 6.96 -26.91
C PHE A 246 6.22 7.13 -27.25
N GLU A 247 6.89 8.02 -26.52
CA GLU A 247 8.31 8.33 -26.71
C GLU A 247 9.20 7.40 -25.87
N ARG A 248 8.89 7.25 -24.58
CA ARG A 248 9.72 6.45 -23.66
C ARG A 248 8.94 5.91 -22.47
N TYR A 249 9.33 4.72 -22.02
CA TYR A 249 8.93 4.14 -20.74
C TYR A 249 10.16 3.96 -19.85
N TYR A 250 10.09 4.41 -18.60
CA TYR A 250 11.07 4.13 -17.55
C TYR A 250 10.39 3.27 -16.48
N GLY A 251 10.83 2.02 -16.34
CA GLY A 251 10.31 1.08 -15.34
C GLY A 251 11.35 0.79 -14.27
N VAL A 252 11.02 1.09 -13.01
CA VAL A 252 11.94 0.89 -11.88
C VAL A 252 11.32 -0.07 -10.86
N GLU A 253 12.05 -1.15 -10.55
CA GLU A 253 11.62 -2.18 -9.61
C GLU A 253 12.82 -2.68 -8.76
N PRO A 254 12.78 -2.54 -7.42
CA PRO A 254 13.91 -2.94 -6.58
C PRO A 254 13.96 -4.45 -6.33
N ASP A 255 12.83 -5.14 -6.25
CA ASP A 255 12.76 -6.57 -5.97
C ASP A 255 13.29 -7.36 -7.17
N LYS A 256 14.34 -8.16 -6.94
CA LYS A 256 15.05 -8.85 -8.01
C LYS A 256 14.16 -9.83 -8.78
N VAL A 257 13.25 -10.52 -8.10
CA VAL A 257 12.35 -11.49 -8.75
C VAL A 257 11.34 -10.74 -9.62
N ASN A 258 10.74 -9.68 -9.08
CA ASN A 258 9.80 -8.86 -9.84
C ASN A 258 10.45 -8.15 -11.03
N TYR A 259 11.64 -7.57 -10.85
CA TYR A 259 12.40 -6.94 -11.92
C TYR A 259 12.73 -7.91 -13.06
N ASN A 260 13.11 -9.15 -12.74
CA ASN A 260 13.37 -10.16 -13.76
C ASN A 260 12.10 -10.51 -14.55
N LEU A 261 10.94 -10.56 -13.90
CA LEU A 261 9.65 -10.78 -14.56
C LEU A 261 9.24 -9.58 -15.43
N LEU A 262 9.46 -8.34 -14.97
CA LEU A 262 9.29 -7.13 -15.77
C LEU A 262 10.16 -7.15 -17.03
N ARG A 263 11.44 -7.53 -16.88
CA ARG A 263 12.37 -7.64 -18.01
C ARG A 263 11.92 -8.72 -19.00
N GLN A 264 11.43 -9.86 -18.50
CA GLN A 264 10.85 -10.90 -19.34
C GLN A 264 9.61 -10.41 -20.09
N TYR A 265 8.72 -9.69 -19.41
CA TYR A 265 7.53 -9.09 -20.03
C TYR A 265 7.91 -8.14 -21.18
N VAL A 266 8.85 -7.21 -20.93
CA VAL A 266 9.30 -6.25 -21.96
C VAL A 266 10.02 -6.94 -23.12
N ASN A 267 10.83 -7.96 -22.86
CA ASN A 267 11.47 -8.75 -23.92
C ASN A 267 10.49 -9.55 -24.78
N GLY A 268 9.26 -9.78 -24.29
CA GLY A 268 8.18 -10.41 -25.04
C GLY A 268 7.36 -9.44 -25.92
N LEU A 269 7.59 -8.13 -25.81
CA LEU A 269 6.93 -7.12 -26.63
C LEU A 269 7.54 -7.04 -28.05
N ALA A 270 6.83 -6.42 -28.98
CA ALA A 270 7.38 -6.11 -30.30
C ALA A 270 8.63 -5.20 -30.17
N ASN A 271 9.66 -5.44 -30.99
CA ASN A 271 10.95 -4.75 -30.92
C ASN A 271 10.81 -3.22 -30.84
N GLU A 272 9.95 -2.63 -31.68
CA GLU A 272 9.69 -1.19 -31.70
C GLU A 272 9.17 -0.61 -30.37
N THR A 273 8.51 -1.43 -29.56
CA THR A 273 7.98 -1.06 -28.24
C THR A 273 9.03 -1.34 -27.16
N ALA A 274 9.72 -2.49 -27.24
CA ALA A 274 10.76 -2.87 -26.30
C ALA A 274 11.94 -1.87 -26.31
N GLU A 275 12.34 -1.36 -27.48
CA GLU A 275 13.42 -0.36 -27.62
C GLU A 275 13.11 0.97 -26.92
N LYS A 276 11.82 1.28 -26.69
CA LYS A 276 11.38 2.46 -25.95
C LYS A 276 11.36 2.26 -24.43
N CYS A 277 11.64 1.05 -23.94
CA CYS A 277 11.58 0.70 -22.53
C CYS A 277 12.98 0.72 -21.89
N CYS A 278 13.20 1.65 -20.96
CA CYS A 278 14.37 1.71 -20.10
C CYS A 278 14.02 1.09 -18.74
N LEU A 279 14.64 -0.04 -18.39
CA LEU A 279 14.37 -0.74 -17.13
C LEU A 279 15.55 -0.67 -16.18
N GLU A 280 15.30 -0.32 -14.92
CA GLU A 280 16.32 -0.30 -13.87
C GLU A 280 15.93 -1.14 -12.66
N GLN A 281 16.85 -2.01 -12.21
CA GLN A 281 16.73 -2.70 -10.93
C GLN A 281 17.24 -1.78 -9.83
N GLY A 282 16.32 -1.17 -9.08
CA GLY A 282 16.67 -0.21 -8.04
C GLY A 282 15.45 0.39 -7.38
N ALA A 283 15.68 1.21 -6.36
CA ALA A 283 14.64 1.99 -5.71
C ALA A 283 14.65 3.45 -6.22
N VAL A 284 13.48 4.07 -6.24
CA VAL A 284 13.35 5.51 -6.47
C VAL A 284 13.28 6.21 -5.12
N TRP A 285 14.12 7.22 -4.91
CA TRP A 285 14.29 7.85 -3.59
C TRP A 285 14.67 9.34 -3.72
N ASP A 286 14.96 9.99 -2.59
CA ASP A 286 15.31 11.43 -2.55
C ASP A 286 16.78 11.74 -2.84
N ALA A 287 17.65 10.73 -2.78
CA ALA A 287 19.08 10.85 -3.08
C ALA A 287 19.67 9.50 -3.48
N ARG A 288 20.80 9.55 -4.21
CA ARG A 288 21.59 8.35 -4.47
C ARG A 288 22.08 7.74 -3.15
N SER A 289 21.68 6.52 -2.88
CA SER A 289 21.99 5.83 -1.62
C SER A 289 21.89 4.32 -1.77
N THR A 290 22.32 3.59 -0.75
CA THR A 290 22.05 2.15 -0.63
C THR A 290 20.99 1.95 0.44
N LEU A 291 19.85 1.38 0.06
CA LEU A 291 18.73 1.10 0.95
C LEU A 291 18.68 -0.40 1.29
N LYS A 292 17.93 -0.72 2.33
CA LYS A 292 17.62 -2.08 2.75
C LYS A 292 16.20 -2.42 2.33
N LEU A 293 16.07 -3.39 1.43
CA LEU A 293 14.79 -3.87 0.90
C LEU A 293 14.37 -5.15 1.64
N TYR A 294 13.12 -5.15 2.12
CA TYR A 294 12.41 -6.36 2.45
C TYR A 294 11.78 -6.93 1.17
N ALA A 295 12.51 -7.83 0.50
CA ALA A 295 12.03 -8.49 -0.71
C ALA A 295 11.00 -9.57 -0.35
N LEU A 296 9.83 -9.53 -1.00
CA LEU A 296 8.75 -10.51 -0.84
C LEU A 296 8.60 -11.43 -2.06
N ASP A 297 9.39 -11.22 -3.11
CA ASP A 297 9.31 -11.94 -4.39
C ASP A 297 7.91 -11.88 -5.03
N GLY A 298 7.17 -10.83 -4.70
CA GLY A 298 5.75 -10.65 -4.98
C GLY A 298 5.31 -9.23 -4.68
N PRO A 299 4.01 -8.97 -4.50
CA PRO A 299 3.54 -7.64 -4.18
C PRO A 299 3.98 -7.23 -2.77
N GLY A 300 4.17 -5.93 -2.55
CA GLY A 300 4.38 -5.39 -1.22
C GLY A 300 5.82 -5.34 -0.73
N SER A 301 6.84 -5.53 -1.57
CA SER A 301 8.24 -5.36 -1.18
C SER A 301 8.52 -3.91 -0.79
N PHE A 302 9.14 -3.67 0.37
CA PHE A 302 9.22 -2.34 0.98
C PHE A 302 10.59 -2.06 1.61
N ILE A 303 10.93 -0.78 1.77
CA ILE A 303 12.17 -0.36 2.45
C ILE A 303 12.00 -0.49 3.96
N SER A 304 12.94 -1.17 4.62
CA SER A 304 12.89 -1.44 6.06
C SER A 304 14.26 -1.39 6.71
N ASN A 305 14.31 -1.14 8.02
CA ASN A 305 15.52 -1.20 8.81
C ASN A 305 15.72 -2.54 9.55
N ALA A 306 14.85 -3.53 9.29
CA ALA A 306 14.96 -4.87 9.89
C ALA A 306 16.28 -5.58 9.56
N ASN A 307 16.51 -6.72 10.23
CA ASN A 307 17.73 -7.50 10.07
C ASN A 307 17.66 -8.38 8.80
N HIS A 308 18.82 -8.73 8.24
CA HIS A 308 18.97 -9.66 7.10
C HIS A 308 18.25 -9.25 5.79
N LEU A 309 18.17 -7.94 5.52
CA LEU A 309 17.54 -7.40 4.32
C LEU A 309 18.49 -7.32 3.12
N GLU A 310 17.92 -7.36 1.91
CA GLU A 310 18.67 -7.18 0.67
C GLU A 310 19.13 -5.73 0.53
N LYS A 311 20.32 -5.51 -0.03
CA LYS A 311 20.81 -4.16 -0.33
C LYS A 311 20.46 -3.80 -1.76
N VAL A 312 19.77 -2.69 -1.95
CA VAL A 312 19.42 -2.15 -3.28
C VAL A 312 19.97 -0.75 -3.46
N GLN A 313 20.36 -0.42 -4.69
CA GLN A 313 20.74 0.95 -5.03
C GLN A 313 19.48 1.78 -5.23
N ALA A 314 19.49 2.99 -4.68
CA ALA A 314 18.45 3.97 -4.88
C ALA A 314 19.00 5.16 -5.67
N LYS A 315 18.16 5.75 -6.53
CA LYS A 315 18.46 7.01 -7.24
C LYS A 315 17.22 7.91 -7.27
N THR A 316 17.47 9.18 -7.58
CA THR A 316 16.42 10.16 -7.82
C THR A 316 15.85 10.01 -9.23
N ILE A 317 14.61 10.42 -9.44
CA ILE A 317 14.02 10.49 -10.79
C ILE A 317 14.85 11.45 -11.65
N ASP A 318 15.26 12.58 -11.07
CA ASP A 318 16.06 13.60 -11.74
C ASP A 318 17.37 13.04 -12.31
N GLU A 319 18.06 12.17 -11.55
CA GLU A 319 19.26 11.48 -12.02
C GLU A 319 18.94 10.46 -13.13
N MET A 320 17.90 9.63 -12.95
CA MET A 320 17.55 8.56 -13.88
C MET A 320 17.16 9.09 -15.27
N VAL A 321 16.48 10.24 -15.34
CA VAL A 321 16.04 10.82 -16.62
C VAL A 321 17.11 11.71 -17.26
N GLY A 322 18.14 12.13 -16.50
CA GLY A 322 19.26 12.92 -17.01
C GLY A 322 18.83 14.22 -17.70
N GLY A 323 17.77 14.86 -17.21
CA GLY A 323 17.18 16.05 -17.81
C GLY A 323 16.30 15.81 -19.03
N SER A 324 15.95 14.56 -19.35
CA SER A 324 14.93 14.24 -20.35
C SER A 324 13.53 14.65 -19.88
N LYS A 325 12.66 15.03 -20.83
CA LYS A 325 11.26 15.37 -20.55
C LYS A 325 10.53 14.13 -20.00
N VAL A 326 9.81 14.29 -18.89
CA VAL A 326 8.84 13.32 -18.38
C VAL A 326 7.45 13.94 -18.48
N THR A 327 6.46 13.18 -18.95
CA THR A 327 5.08 13.67 -19.08
C THR A 327 4.13 13.03 -18.09
N PHE A 328 4.48 11.86 -17.55
CA PHE A 328 3.64 11.14 -16.60
C PHE A 328 4.51 10.38 -15.59
N ILE A 329 4.25 10.56 -14.30
CA ILE A 329 4.90 9.82 -13.21
C ILE A 329 3.82 9.07 -12.42
N LYS A 330 3.97 7.75 -12.31
CA LYS A 330 3.19 6.94 -11.38
C LYS A 330 4.07 6.47 -10.23
N MET A 331 3.54 6.48 -9.01
CA MET A 331 4.21 5.93 -7.84
C MET A 331 3.28 5.01 -7.05
N ASN A 332 3.75 3.78 -6.86
CA ASN A 332 3.19 2.78 -5.95
C ASN A 332 4.37 1.96 -5.42
N ILE A 333 4.99 2.46 -4.35
CA ILE A 333 6.32 2.05 -3.86
C ILE A 333 6.33 1.84 -2.34
N GLU A 334 5.20 1.37 -1.81
CA GLU A 334 5.06 0.80 -0.46
C GLU A 334 5.59 1.71 0.66
N GLY A 335 5.27 3.01 0.59
CA GLY A 335 5.60 4.01 1.61
C GLY A 335 6.86 4.81 1.32
N SER A 336 7.38 4.74 0.09
CA SER A 336 8.55 5.51 -0.39
C SER A 336 8.15 6.74 -1.21
N GLU A 337 6.85 6.98 -1.42
CA GLU A 337 6.28 8.00 -2.31
C GLU A 337 6.79 9.40 -1.99
N LYS A 338 6.81 9.74 -0.70
CA LYS A 338 7.27 11.05 -0.21
C LYS A 338 8.73 11.32 -0.60
N GLN A 339 9.61 10.33 -0.45
CA GLN A 339 11.02 10.47 -0.78
C GLN A 339 11.24 10.47 -2.29
N ALA A 340 10.54 9.62 -3.04
CA ALA A 340 10.60 9.63 -4.50
C ALA A 340 10.11 10.96 -5.09
N LEU A 341 9.04 11.57 -4.55
CA LEU A 341 8.58 12.90 -4.97
C LEU A 341 9.62 13.99 -4.70
N ARG A 342 10.33 13.93 -3.56
CA ARG A 342 11.45 14.85 -3.28
C ARG A 342 12.58 14.71 -4.29
N GLY A 343 12.92 13.47 -4.66
CA GLY A 343 13.92 13.17 -5.70
C GLY A 343 13.43 13.37 -7.14
N ALA A 344 12.22 13.90 -7.33
CA ALA A 344 11.68 14.23 -8.64
C ALA A 344 11.49 15.74 -8.82
N ARG A 345 11.97 16.56 -7.88
CA ARG A 345 11.67 17.99 -7.80
C ARG A 345 12.04 18.70 -9.09
N GLU A 346 13.25 18.50 -9.61
CA GLU A 346 13.71 19.23 -10.81
C GLU A 346 12.87 18.85 -12.03
N THR A 347 12.59 17.56 -12.20
CA THR A 347 11.76 17.03 -13.28
C THR A 347 10.33 17.56 -13.19
N VAL A 348 9.74 17.56 -11.99
CA VAL A 348 8.37 18.01 -11.75
C VAL A 348 8.25 19.52 -11.98
N GLU A 349 9.15 20.33 -11.43
CA GLU A 349 9.16 21.79 -11.59
C GLU A 349 9.37 22.21 -13.05
N LYS A 350 10.24 21.49 -13.79
CA LYS A 350 10.59 21.80 -15.18
C LYS A 350 9.52 21.36 -16.18
N TYR A 351 9.01 20.13 -16.06
CA TYR A 351 8.17 19.51 -17.09
C TYR A 351 6.70 19.41 -16.72
N ARG A 352 6.35 19.62 -15.44
CA ARG A 352 4.98 19.51 -14.91
C ARG A 352 4.27 18.24 -15.41
N PRO A 353 4.85 17.05 -15.20
CA PRO A 353 4.23 15.80 -15.63
C PRO A 353 2.89 15.61 -14.92
N GLN A 354 1.97 14.86 -15.54
CA GLN A 354 0.83 14.31 -14.80
C GLN A 354 1.37 13.38 -13.70
N LEU A 355 0.78 13.41 -12.51
CA LEU A 355 1.16 12.56 -11.39
C LEU A 355 0.01 11.61 -11.04
N ALA A 356 0.32 10.35 -10.73
CA ALA A 356 -0.61 9.39 -10.14
C ALA A 356 0.10 8.67 -8.97
N ILE A 357 -0.14 9.14 -7.75
CA ILE A 357 0.63 8.76 -6.55
C ILE A 357 -0.27 8.05 -5.55
N ALA A 358 0.10 6.82 -5.15
CA ALA A 358 -0.59 6.09 -4.10
C ALA A 358 -0.55 6.87 -2.78
N GLY A 359 -1.70 6.98 -2.10
CA GLY A 359 -1.84 7.76 -0.86
C GLY A 359 -2.08 6.92 0.41
N TYR A 360 -1.92 5.60 0.33
CA TYR A 360 -2.46 4.66 1.33
C TYR A 360 -1.44 3.79 2.07
N HIS A 361 -0.14 3.87 1.77
CA HIS A 361 0.84 2.96 2.35
C HIS A 361 1.26 3.35 3.78
N ARG A 362 1.26 4.64 4.09
CA ARG A 362 1.47 5.15 5.45
C ARG A 362 0.31 6.03 5.86
N THR A 363 0.05 6.11 7.16
CA THR A 363 -0.97 7.03 7.69
C THR A 363 -0.78 8.46 7.17
N GLU A 364 0.46 8.95 7.16
CA GLU A 364 0.85 10.29 6.73
C GLU A 364 0.74 10.56 5.23
N ASP A 365 0.71 9.52 4.38
CA ASP A 365 0.55 9.69 2.92
C ASP A 365 -0.78 10.37 2.57
N LEU A 366 -1.76 10.28 3.47
CA LEU A 366 -3.06 10.96 3.37
C LEU A 366 -2.93 12.49 3.27
N TRP A 367 -1.91 13.11 3.88
CA TRP A 367 -1.72 14.56 3.81
C TRP A 367 -0.37 14.97 3.23
N GLU A 368 0.71 14.25 3.51
CA GLU A 368 2.05 14.60 3.06
C GLU A 368 2.16 14.62 1.53
N ILE A 369 1.56 13.64 0.85
CA ILE A 369 1.63 13.53 -0.62
C ILE A 369 0.97 14.73 -1.32
N PRO A 370 -0.33 15.02 -1.10
CA PRO A 370 -0.97 16.18 -1.75
C PRO A 370 -0.35 17.51 -1.32
N LEU A 371 0.08 17.68 -0.07
CA LEU A 371 0.75 18.90 0.38
C LEU A 371 2.14 19.07 -0.25
N MET A 372 2.87 17.98 -0.48
CA MET A 372 4.15 18.02 -1.20
C MET A 372 3.94 18.41 -2.66
N ILE A 373 2.93 17.85 -3.34
CA ILE A 373 2.58 18.24 -4.71
C ILE A 373 2.24 19.74 -4.77
N LYS A 374 1.45 20.25 -3.80
CA LYS A 374 1.13 21.68 -3.67
C LYS A 374 2.40 22.53 -3.47
N SER A 375 3.38 22.02 -2.72
CA SER A 375 4.62 22.74 -2.39
C SER A 375 5.50 23.07 -3.61
N PHE A 376 5.35 22.34 -4.73
CA PHE A 376 6.01 22.68 -6.00
C PHE A 376 5.46 23.97 -6.64
N ASN A 377 4.32 24.49 -6.17
CA ASN A 377 3.69 25.73 -6.61
C ASN A 377 3.38 25.78 -8.13
N LEU A 378 2.98 24.63 -8.69
CA LEU A 378 2.74 24.46 -10.14
C LEU A 378 1.28 24.65 -10.56
N LYS A 379 0.39 25.01 -9.61
CA LYS A 379 -1.07 25.13 -9.82
C LYS A 379 -1.73 23.86 -10.35
N TYR A 380 -1.23 22.69 -9.96
CA TYR A 380 -1.87 21.41 -10.23
C TYR A 380 -3.31 21.40 -9.74
N LYS A 381 -4.20 20.79 -10.52
CA LYS A 381 -5.47 20.30 -10.00
C LYS A 381 -5.24 18.94 -9.36
N ILE A 382 -5.68 18.75 -8.12
CA ILE A 382 -5.44 17.52 -7.37
C ILE A 382 -6.76 16.77 -7.18
N ASP A 383 -6.93 15.67 -7.89
CA ASP A 383 -8.05 14.75 -7.74
C ASP A 383 -7.68 13.60 -6.79
N LEU A 384 -8.67 13.02 -6.13
CA LEU A 384 -8.54 11.77 -5.37
C LEU A 384 -9.54 10.73 -5.86
N ARG A 385 -9.08 9.52 -6.15
CA ARG A 385 -9.96 8.39 -6.46
C ARG A 385 -9.59 7.16 -5.64
N SER A 386 -10.61 6.42 -5.21
CA SER A 386 -10.43 5.12 -4.58
C SER A 386 -10.73 3.99 -5.57
N TYR A 387 -9.99 2.89 -5.45
CA TYR A 387 -10.07 1.69 -6.26
C TYR A 387 -10.33 0.42 -5.41
N MET A 388 -10.22 0.53 -4.09
CA MET A 388 -10.51 -0.56 -3.15
C MET A 388 -10.78 0.01 -1.74
N ASN A 389 -11.96 0.57 -1.55
CA ASN A 389 -12.43 1.21 -0.32
C ASN A 389 -11.40 2.19 0.28
N HIS A 390 -10.99 2.06 1.54
CA HIS A 390 -9.92 2.85 2.15
C HIS A 390 -8.50 2.32 1.87
N ILE A 391 -8.38 1.17 1.21
CA ILE A 391 -7.14 0.39 1.12
C ILE A 391 -6.33 0.72 -0.13
N SER A 392 -6.97 1.27 -1.15
CA SER A 392 -6.30 1.65 -2.40
C SER A 392 -6.90 2.94 -2.95
N PHE A 393 -6.19 4.05 -2.80
CA PHE A 393 -6.57 5.34 -3.36
C PHE A 393 -5.37 6.11 -3.91
N VAL A 394 -5.60 6.92 -4.93
CA VAL A 394 -4.55 7.59 -5.70
C VAL A 394 -4.86 9.08 -5.77
N TYR A 395 -3.86 9.89 -5.45
CA TYR A 395 -3.86 11.32 -5.77
C TYR A 395 -3.38 11.51 -7.21
N TYR A 396 -4.18 12.22 -7.99
CA TYR A 396 -3.83 12.61 -9.35
C TYR A 396 -3.56 14.09 -9.42
N ALA A 397 -2.46 14.50 -10.04
CA ALA A 397 -2.14 15.91 -10.26
C ALA A 397 -2.01 16.19 -11.77
N THR A 398 -2.80 17.14 -12.29
CA THR A 398 -2.84 17.47 -13.73
C THR A 398 -2.73 18.95 -14.04
#